data_AF-J9YXC3-F1
#
_entry.id   AF-J9YXC3-F1
#
_cell.length_a   1.000
_cell.length_b   1.000
_cell.length_c   1.000
_cell.angle_alpha   90.00
_cell.angle_beta   90.00
_cell.angle_gamma   90.00
#
_symmetry.space_group_name_H-M   'P 1'
#
loop_
_entity.id
_entity.type
_entity.pdbx_description
1 polymer ?
#
loop_
_entity_poly.entity_id
_entity_poly.type
_entity_poly.pdbx_seq_one_letter_code
_entity_poly.pdbx_strand_id
1 'polypeptide(L)'
;MDFTQTALELEKHRAYLNEISKEDIVHIIKSVIFHLEQKKIFQEEELKKINLTVLTNEPFNNLYFKYNKERLPLAGTIILQESDNLTFTISLCHHFKMRNALIITGSNSQQSEILDIFFQTLSENQLKSDFIKIIQ
;
A
#
# COMPACT_ATOMS: atom_id res chain seq x y z
N MET A 1 -13.92 16.49 15.65
CA MET A 1 -12.54 16.07 15.32
C MET A 1 -11.84 17.29 14.79
N ASP A 2 -10.69 17.62 15.38
CA ASP A 2 -9.98 18.88 15.12
C ASP A 2 -9.18 18.73 13.81
N PHE A 3 -9.59 19.44 12.75
CA PHE A 3 -9.05 19.27 11.39
C PHE A 3 -7.52 19.49 11.32
N THR A 4 -6.98 20.30 12.21
CA THR A 4 -5.54 20.60 12.38
C THR A 4 -4.74 19.40 12.90
N GLN A 5 -5.30 18.59 13.80
CA GLN A 5 -4.62 17.39 14.30
C GLN A 5 -4.50 16.32 13.20
N THR A 6 -5.57 16.11 12.43
CA THR A 6 -5.60 15.14 11.32
C THR A 6 -4.62 15.52 10.19
N ALA A 7 -4.47 16.81 9.90
CA ALA A 7 -3.53 17.28 8.88
C ALA A 7 -2.06 17.08 9.30
N LEU A 8 -1.73 17.37 10.56
CA LEU A 8 -0.37 17.21 11.08
C LEU A 8 0.04 15.73 11.14
N GLU A 9 -0.88 14.83 11.50
CA GLU A 9 -0.64 13.39 11.47
C GLU A 9 -0.38 12.87 10.05
N LEU A 10 -1.14 13.35 9.08
CA LEU A 10 -0.94 13.01 7.67
C LEU A 10 0.43 13.44 7.17
N GLU A 11 0.89 14.64 7.54
CA GLU A 11 2.23 15.13 7.18
C GLU A 11 3.33 14.27 7.80
N LYS A 12 3.16 13.80 9.05
CA LYS A 12 4.12 12.88 9.69
C LYS A 12 4.20 11.54 8.97
N HIS A 13 3.06 10.93 8.64
CA HIS A 13 3.04 9.67 7.88
C HIS A 13 3.67 9.85 6.51
N ARG A 14 3.43 10.98 5.86
CA ARG A 14 4.06 11.32 4.58
C ARG A 14 5.57 11.49 4.69
N ALA A 15 6.06 12.21 5.70
CA ALA A 15 7.49 12.39 5.92
C ALA A 15 8.16 11.03 6.10
N TYR A 16 7.59 10.19 6.97
CA TYR A 16 8.05 8.83 7.20
C TYR A 16 8.09 7.97 5.93
N LEU A 17 7.00 7.88 5.17
CA LEU A 17 6.96 7.08 3.95
C LEU A 17 7.93 7.57 2.86
N ASN A 18 8.28 8.85 2.86
CA ASN A 18 9.27 9.40 1.92
C ASN A 18 10.73 9.10 2.31
N GLU A 19 11.01 8.83 3.58
CA GLU A 19 12.32 8.40 4.06
C GLU A 19 12.65 6.97 3.64
N ILE A 20 11.64 6.13 3.37
CA ILE A 20 11.84 4.75 2.92
C ILE A 20 12.42 4.75 1.50
N SER A 21 13.57 4.09 1.33
CA SER A 21 14.24 3.98 0.03
C SER A 21 13.36 3.24 -0.99
N LYS A 22 13.58 3.49 -2.28
CA LYS A 22 12.83 2.77 -3.34
C LYS A 22 13.16 1.28 -3.29
N GLU A 23 14.40 0.95 -2.97
CA GLU A 23 14.93 -0.41 -2.84
C GLU A 23 14.21 -1.16 -1.73
N ASP A 24 14.02 -0.54 -0.56
CA ASP A 24 13.32 -1.15 0.57
C ASP A 24 11.83 -1.36 0.25
N ILE A 25 11.17 -0.38 -0.38
CA ILE A 25 9.77 -0.53 -0.84
C ILE A 25 9.64 -1.74 -1.76
N VAL A 26 10.52 -1.88 -2.74
CA VAL A 26 10.49 -3.02 -3.68
C VAL A 26 10.80 -4.33 -2.96
N HIS A 27 11.74 -4.33 -2.01
CA HIS A 27 12.07 -5.51 -1.22
C HIS A 27 10.86 -5.99 -0.41
N ILE A 28 10.19 -5.08 0.30
CA ILE A 28 8.99 -5.39 1.10
C ILE A 28 7.89 -5.98 0.23
N ILE A 29 7.59 -5.36 -0.91
CA ILE A 29 6.55 -5.86 -1.82
C ILE A 29 6.89 -7.28 -2.29
N LYS A 30 8.13 -7.55 -2.66
CA LYS A 30 8.57 -8.89 -3.05
C LYS A 30 8.45 -9.89 -1.90
N SER A 31 8.86 -9.50 -0.70
CA SER A 31 8.76 -10.35 0.50
C SER A 31 7.30 -10.67 0.83
N VAL A 32 6.39 -9.69 0.73
CA VAL A 32 4.94 -9.92 0.87
C VAL A 32 4.45 -10.94 -0.15
N ILE A 33 4.78 -10.75 -1.44
CA ILE A 33 4.36 -11.69 -2.50
C ILE A 33 4.91 -13.10 -2.25
N PHE A 34 6.16 -13.21 -1.80
CA PHE A 34 6.77 -14.48 -1.42
C PHE A 34 6.02 -15.16 -0.26
N HIS A 35 5.66 -14.42 0.78
CA HIS A 35 4.89 -14.98 1.90
C HIS A 35 3.47 -15.40 1.50
N LEU A 36 2.80 -14.63 0.62
CA LEU A 36 1.51 -15.00 0.04
C LEU A 36 1.60 -16.32 -0.74
N GLU A 37 2.68 -16.52 -1.50
CA GLU A 37 2.96 -17.75 -2.23
C GLU A 37 3.19 -18.93 -1.28
N GLN A 38 4.05 -18.77 -0.27
CA GLN A 38 4.33 -19.83 0.72
C GLN A 38 3.07 -20.30 1.45
N LYS A 39 2.17 -19.36 1.77
CA LYS A 39 0.89 -19.66 2.41
C LYS A 39 -0.21 -20.15 1.45
N LYS A 40 0.06 -20.18 0.13
CA LYS A 40 -0.90 -20.58 -0.91
C LYS A 40 -2.21 -19.78 -0.88
N ILE A 41 -2.12 -18.48 -0.56
CA ILE A 41 -3.29 -17.59 -0.50
C ILE A 41 -3.86 -17.32 -1.91
N PHE A 42 -2.99 -17.31 -2.91
CA PHE A 42 -3.32 -17.08 -4.32
C PHE A 42 -2.72 -18.16 -5.21
N GLN A 43 -3.33 -18.38 -6.38
CA GLN A 43 -2.78 -19.23 -7.43
C GLN A 43 -1.63 -18.52 -8.17
N GLU A 44 -0.80 -19.30 -8.87
CA GLU A 44 0.36 -18.76 -9.61
C GLU A 44 -0.02 -17.64 -10.60
N GLU A 45 -1.14 -17.80 -11.32
CA GLU A 45 -1.65 -16.81 -12.27
C GLU A 45 -2.09 -15.49 -11.60
N GLU A 46 -2.55 -15.55 -10.36
CA GLU A 46 -2.93 -14.38 -9.56
C GLU A 46 -1.69 -13.68 -8.99
N LEU A 47 -0.69 -14.44 -8.52
CA LEU A 47 0.60 -13.91 -8.08
C LEU A 47 1.34 -13.23 -9.23
N LYS A 48 1.27 -13.77 -10.46
CA LYS A 48 1.79 -13.11 -11.67
C LYS A 48 1.12 -11.76 -11.91
N LYS A 49 -0.20 -11.65 -11.72
CA LYS A 49 -0.92 -10.37 -11.83
C LYS A 49 -0.47 -9.36 -10.78
N ILE A 50 -0.32 -9.78 -9.52
CA ILE A 50 0.19 -8.90 -8.44
C ILE A 50 1.59 -8.40 -8.79
N ASN A 51 2.50 -9.31 -9.17
CA ASN A 51 3.86 -8.97 -9.59
C ASN A 51 3.87 -7.98 -10.76
N LEU A 52 3.07 -8.24 -11.80
CA LEU A 52 3.00 -7.35 -12.96
C LEU A 52 2.48 -5.96 -12.57
N THR A 53 1.32 -5.88 -11.93
CA THR A 53 0.67 -4.59 -11.64
C THR A 53 1.48 -3.75 -10.65
N VAL A 54 2.13 -4.37 -9.67
CA VAL A 54 2.86 -3.66 -8.63
C VAL A 54 4.32 -3.40 -9.03
N LEU A 55 5.01 -4.37 -9.65
CA LEU A 55 6.45 -4.28 -9.91
C LEU A 55 6.80 -3.82 -11.34
N THR A 56 5.94 -3.98 -12.36
CA THR A 56 6.33 -3.73 -13.76
C THR A 56 6.00 -2.37 -14.37
N ASN A 57 5.41 -1.40 -13.65
CA ASN A 57 5.30 -0.03 -14.20
C ASN A 57 5.69 1.08 -13.21
N GLU A 58 6.64 1.92 -13.67
CA GLU A 58 6.81 3.34 -13.32
C GLU A 58 5.89 4.19 -14.24
N PRO A 59 5.66 5.48 -13.93
CA PRO A 59 4.35 6.15 -13.93
C PRO A 59 3.83 6.54 -15.32
N PHE A 60 2.52 6.80 -15.40
CA PHE A 60 1.77 7.40 -16.52
C PHE A 60 1.22 6.45 -17.60
N ASN A 61 -0.06 6.11 -17.45
CA ASN A 61 -1.05 6.05 -18.53
C ASN A 61 -2.44 6.16 -17.85
N ASN A 62 -3.00 7.37 -17.67
CA ASN A 62 -3.69 8.07 -18.74
C ASN A 62 -3.56 9.60 -18.60
N LEU A 63 -2.90 10.23 -19.58
CA LEU A 63 -3.27 11.47 -20.29
C LEU A 63 -3.84 12.74 -19.59
N TYR A 64 -4.05 12.82 -18.28
CA TYR A 64 -4.58 14.03 -17.60
C TYR A 64 -3.55 14.81 -16.76
N PHE A 65 -2.38 14.25 -16.46
CA PHE A 65 -1.37 14.87 -15.58
C PHE A 65 -0.31 15.72 -16.30
N LYS A 66 -0.60 16.20 -17.51
CA LYS A 66 0.23 17.25 -18.13
C LYS A 66 -0.04 18.64 -17.51
N TYR A 67 -1.07 18.76 -16.67
CA TYR A 67 -1.33 19.93 -15.84
C TYR A 67 -1.01 19.64 -14.36
N ASN A 68 -0.24 20.56 -13.76
CA ASN A 68 0.11 20.66 -12.33
C ASN A 68 1.18 19.72 -11.76
N LYS A 69 2.42 19.84 -12.26
CA LYS A 69 3.62 19.37 -11.56
C LYS A 69 3.95 20.13 -10.26
N GLU A 70 3.30 21.26 -9.98
CA GLU A 70 3.63 22.09 -8.80
C GLU A 70 2.51 22.18 -7.74
N ARG A 71 1.30 21.65 -7.99
CA ARG A 71 0.13 21.95 -7.13
C ARG A 71 -0.90 20.85 -6.92
N LEU A 72 -0.62 19.59 -7.24
CA LEU A 72 -1.47 18.49 -6.77
C LEU A 72 -0.76 17.76 -5.62
N PRO A 73 -1.24 17.89 -4.37
CA PRO A 73 -0.83 16.97 -3.33
C PRO A 73 -1.38 15.59 -3.71
N LEU A 74 -0.54 14.79 -4.39
CA LEU A 74 -0.80 13.36 -4.61
C LEU A 74 -0.84 12.58 -3.29
N ALA A 75 -0.43 13.22 -2.18
CA ALA A 75 -0.41 12.68 -0.83
C ALA A 75 -1.75 12.95 -0.13
N GLY A 76 -2.68 12.03 -0.30
CA GLY A 76 -3.89 11.91 0.52
C GLY A 76 -3.88 10.59 1.29
N THR A 77 -4.81 10.44 2.23
CA THR A 77 -5.15 9.11 2.75
C THR A 77 -6.03 8.41 1.74
N ILE A 78 -5.66 7.19 1.34
CA ILE A 78 -6.47 6.35 0.46
C ILE A 78 -7.34 5.44 1.32
N ILE A 79 -8.62 5.33 0.97
CA ILE A 79 -9.54 4.37 1.60
C ILE A 79 -9.58 3.11 0.73
N LEU A 80 -9.21 1.97 1.31
CA LEU A 80 -9.32 0.64 0.74
C LEU A 80 -10.60 -0.02 1.23
N GLN A 81 -11.52 -0.30 0.31
CA GLN A 81 -12.83 -0.91 0.56
C GLN A 81 -13.13 -2.02 -0.47
N GLU A 82 -12.10 -2.64 -1.02
CA GLU A 82 -12.24 -3.69 -2.01
C GLU A 82 -12.85 -4.96 -1.38
N SER A 83 -13.86 -5.55 -2.02
CA SER A 83 -14.44 -6.82 -1.60
C SER A 83 -13.64 -8.04 -2.08
N ASP A 84 -12.94 -7.90 -3.21
CA ASP A 84 -12.12 -8.94 -3.83
C ASP A 84 -10.70 -8.96 -3.26
N ASN A 85 -10.20 -10.14 -2.92
CA ASN A 85 -8.92 -10.32 -2.22
C ASN A 85 -7.71 -9.99 -3.11
N LEU A 86 -7.80 -10.33 -4.40
CA LEU A 86 -6.73 -10.05 -5.35
C LEU A 86 -6.60 -8.53 -5.58
N THR A 87 -7.72 -7.87 -5.83
CA THR A 87 -7.78 -6.41 -6.02
C THR A 87 -7.31 -5.67 -4.77
N PHE A 88 -7.76 -6.10 -3.59
CA PHE A 88 -7.29 -5.58 -2.31
C PHE A 88 -5.76 -5.68 -2.16
N THR A 89 -5.18 -6.85 -2.45
CA THR A 89 -3.73 -7.08 -2.34
C THR A 89 -2.95 -6.19 -3.31
N ILE A 90 -3.44 -6.05 -4.54
CA ILE A 90 -2.85 -5.16 -5.55
C ILE A 90 -2.91 -3.71 -5.06
N SER A 91 -4.06 -3.23 -4.60
CA SER A 91 -4.23 -1.87 -4.08
C SER A 91 -3.32 -1.59 -2.89
N LEU A 92 -3.24 -2.51 -1.92
CA LEU A 92 -2.38 -2.40 -0.74
C LEU A 92 -0.92 -2.20 -1.13
N CYS A 93 -0.38 -3.10 -1.94
CA CYS A 93 1.02 -3.05 -2.37
C CYS A 93 1.29 -1.86 -3.30
N HIS A 94 0.35 -1.51 -4.19
CA HIS A 94 0.47 -0.37 -5.08
C HIS A 94 0.51 0.96 -4.32
N HIS A 95 -0.40 1.17 -3.38
CA HIS A 95 -0.45 2.42 -2.63
C HIS A 95 0.69 2.54 -1.62
N PHE A 96 1.18 1.43 -1.08
CA PHE A 96 2.45 1.42 -0.36
C PHE A 96 3.63 1.84 -1.25
N LYS A 97 3.72 1.30 -2.48
CA LYS A 97 4.71 1.73 -3.48
C LYS A 97 4.63 3.23 -3.78
N MET A 98 3.42 3.77 -3.84
CA MET A 98 3.14 5.19 -4.07
C MET A 98 3.30 6.07 -2.82
N ARG A 99 3.66 5.49 -1.66
CA ARG A 99 3.90 6.19 -0.38
C ARG A 99 2.66 6.92 0.14
N ASN A 100 1.49 6.31 -0.05
CA ASN A 100 0.24 6.84 0.47
C ASN A 100 -0.05 6.27 1.87
N ALA A 101 -0.57 7.12 2.77
CA ALA A 101 -1.22 6.64 3.97
C ALA A 101 -2.52 5.93 3.61
N LEU A 102 -2.89 4.90 4.37
CA LEU A 102 -4.02 4.03 4.07
C LEU A 102 -5.04 4.05 5.21
N ILE A 103 -6.31 4.07 4.85
CA ILE A 103 -7.43 3.68 5.69
C ILE A 103 -8.00 2.41 5.09
N ILE A 104 -8.19 1.38 5.89
CA ILE A 104 -8.76 0.11 5.44
C ILE A 104 -10.12 -0.06 6.11
N THR A 105 -11.16 -0.22 5.30
CA THR A 105 -12.54 -0.37 5.75
C THR A 105 -13.07 -1.74 5.37
N GLY A 106 -13.44 -2.52 6.38
CA GLY A 106 -13.93 -3.88 6.18
C GLY A 106 -12.83 -4.83 5.71
N SER A 107 -12.48 -5.80 6.55
CA SER A 107 -11.59 -6.89 6.15
C SER A 107 -12.33 -8.21 6.34
N ASN A 108 -12.45 -8.98 5.26
CA ASN A 108 -12.82 -10.39 5.39
C ASN A 108 -11.63 -11.18 5.97
N SER A 109 -11.85 -12.42 6.39
CA SER A 109 -10.80 -13.23 7.05
C SER A 109 -9.53 -13.38 6.23
N GLN A 110 -9.64 -13.48 4.90
CA GLN A 110 -8.47 -13.61 4.02
C GLN A 110 -7.74 -12.27 3.85
N GLN A 111 -8.46 -11.15 3.79
CA GLN A 111 -7.85 -9.81 3.79
C GLN A 111 -7.15 -9.49 5.10
N SER A 112 -7.69 -9.94 6.24
CA SER A 112 -7.00 -9.86 7.53
C SER A 112 -5.69 -10.63 7.50
N GLU A 113 -5.68 -11.86 6.97
CA GLU A 113 -4.44 -12.64 6.85
C GLU A 113 -3.42 -11.97 5.91
N ILE A 114 -3.87 -11.38 4.80
CA ILE A 114 -3.01 -10.60 3.88
C ILE A 114 -2.41 -9.39 4.61
N LEU A 115 -3.18 -8.70 5.45
CA LEU A 115 -2.70 -7.58 6.24
C LEU A 115 -1.70 -8.01 7.32
N ASP A 116 -1.95 -9.12 7.99
CA ASP A 116 -1.02 -9.66 8.99
C ASP A 116 0.33 -9.99 8.34
N ILE A 117 0.33 -10.59 7.14
CA ILE A 117 1.55 -10.82 6.37
C ILE A 117 2.24 -9.49 6.05
N PHE A 118 1.48 -8.49 5.59
CA PHE A 118 2.03 -7.18 5.26
C PHE A 118 2.68 -6.51 6.48
N PHE A 119 1.99 -6.47 7.62
CA PHE A 119 2.52 -5.90 8.86
C PHE A 119 3.71 -6.67 9.40
N GLN A 120 3.68 -8.01 9.31
CA GLN A 120 4.81 -8.84 9.68
C GLN A 120 6.04 -8.50 8.84
N THR A 121 5.90 -8.41 7.51
CA THR A 121 7.01 -8.03 6.62
C THR A 121 7.54 -6.62 6.94
N LEU A 122 6.69 -5.65 7.25
CA LEU A 122 7.15 -4.33 7.70
C LEU A 122 7.97 -4.42 8.99
N SER A 123 7.45 -5.14 9.99
CA SER A 123 8.12 -5.29 11.29
C SER A 123 9.47 -6.01 11.17
N GLU A 124 9.56 -7.06 10.36
CA GLU A 124 10.81 -7.79 10.10
C GLU A 124 11.88 -6.88 9.45
N ASN A 125 11.45 -5.88 8.69
CA ASN A 125 12.31 -4.86 8.08
C ASN A 125 12.43 -3.58 8.93
N GLN A 126 12.03 -3.62 10.21
CA GLN A 126 12.10 -2.50 11.16
C GLN A 126 11.32 -1.24 10.72
N LEU A 127 10.26 -1.43 9.93
CA LEU A 127 9.37 -0.37 9.51
C LEU A 127 8.09 -0.33 10.34
N LYS A 128 7.62 0.89 10.59
CA LYS A 128 6.37 1.19 11.30
C LYS A 128 5.20 1.07 10.35
N SER A 129 4.06 0.66 10.88
CA SER A 129 2.79 0.54 10.14
C SER A 129 1.80 1.66 10.45
N ASP A 130 2.20 2.68 11.21
CA ASP A 130 1.32 3.76 11.71
C ASP A 130 0.59 4.52 10.58
N PHE A 131 1.14 4.48 9.37
CA PHE A 131 0.52 5.05 8.17
C PHE A 131 -0.72 4.28 7.67
N ILE A 132 -1.04 3.13 8.26
CA ILE A 132 -2.23 2.31 7.97
C ILE A 132 -3.18 2.36 9.17
N LYS A 133 -4.42 2.80 8.91
CA LYS A 133 -5.50 2.82 9.90
C LYS A 133 -6.61 1.86 9.49
N ILE A 134 -6.98 0.93 10.37
CA ILE A 134 -8.10 0.01 10.12
C ILE A 134 -9.35 0.57 10.81
N ILE A 135 -10.46 0.64 10.07
CA ILE A 135 -11.77 1.07 10.55
C ILE A 135 -12.74 -0.11 10.38
N GLN A 136 -13.35 -0.53 11.49
CA GLN A 136 -14.35 -1.59 11.56
C GLN A 136 -15.77 -1.01 11.47
#